data_AF-A0A958X0E4-F1
#
_entry.id   AF-A0A958X0E4-F1
#
_cell.length_a   1.000
_cell.length_b   1.000
_cell.length_c   1.000
_cell.angle_alpha   90.00
_cell.angle_beta   90.00
_cell.angle_gamma   90.00
#
_symmetry.space_group_name_H-M   'P 1'
#
loop_
_entity.id
_entity.type
_entity.pdbx_description
1 polymer ?
#
loop_
_entity_poly.entity_id
_entity_poly.type
_entity_poly.pdbx_seq_one_letter_code
_entity_poly.pdbx_strand_id
1 'polypeptide(L)'
;MSDQTIFSKAGLLYEAQLASLFYGIMTRFLFLITILVFAQCKDFIGNRHKVAVVPRQVSVSSSLSVEPGRWRLDPNQQKIELIVNCKGVASCTVSLGPAQGVRLEEVNKSDDPDCLKLTLALQGHVIPQHVPLIFSNGEDYFSWDFRILPDRTQTHRRH
;
A
#
# COMPACT_ATOMS: atom_id res chain seq x y z
N MET A 1 69.20 -3.03 -42.54
CA MET A 1 67.79 -2.59 -42.40
C MET A 1 67.02 -3.63 -41.57
N SER A 2 67.12 -3.64 -40.23
CA SER A 2 66.30 -4.54 -39.39
C SER A 2 66.17 -4.17 -37.89
N ASP A 3 66.65 -3.01 -37.42
CA ASP A 3 66.65 -2.71 -35.97
C ASP A 3 65.54 -1.75 -35.50
N GLN A 4 64.87 -1.02 -36.40
CA GLN A 4 63.84 -0.05 -35.97
C GLN A 4 62.50 -0.68 -35.57
N THR A 5 62.21 -1.93 -35.95
CA THR A 5 60.94 -2.60 -35.63
C THR A 5 60.90 -3.18 -34.21
N ILE A 6 62.05 -3.41 -33.57
CA ILE A 6 62.12 -4.01 -32.23
C ILE A 6 61.81 -2.98 -31.14
N PHE A 7 62.29 -1.74 -31.30
CA PHE A 7 62.02 -0.65 -30.36
C PHE A 7 60.53 -0.24 -30.33
N SER A 8 59.82 -0.35 -31.46
CA SER A 8 58.40 -0.01 -31.53
C SER A 8 57.50 -0.98 -30.74
N LYS A 9 57.84 -2.29 -30.71
CA LYS A 9 57.06 -3.29 -29.97
C LYS A 9 57.25 -3.19 -28.45
N ALA A 10 58.45 -2.83 -27.99
CA ALA A 10 58.73 -2.68 -26.56
C ALA A 10 57.94 -1.52 -25.93
N GLY A 11 57.80 -0.40 -26.66
CA GLY A 11 57.00 0.75 -26.20
C GLY A 11 55.50 0.43 -26.06
N LEU A 12 54.93 -0.29 -27.04
CA LEU A 12 53.52 -0.68 -27.02
C LEU A 12 53.16 -1.61 -25.85
N LEU A 13 54.07 -2.50 -25.45
CA LEU A 13 53.86 -3.38 -24.30
C LEU A 13 53.87 -2.61 -22.97
N TYR A 14 54.72 -1.59 -22.85
CA TYR A 14 54.82 -0.75 -21.66
C TYR A 14 53.58 0.14 -21.47
N GLU A 15 53.11 0.75 -22.56
CA GLU A 15 51.86 1.53 -22.59
C GLU A 15 50.64 0.67 -22.17
N ALA A 16 50.55 -0.56 -22.68
CA ALA A 16 49.47 -1.48 -22.34
C ALA A 16 49.51 -1.92 -20.86
N GLN A 17 50.70 -2.16 -20.29
CA GLN A 17 50.85 -2.49 -18.87
C GLN A 17 50.49 -1.32 -17.95
N LEU A 18 50.92 -0.11 -18.31
CA LEU A 18 50.56 1.10 -17.56
C LEU A 18 49.05 1.34 -17.59
N ALA A 19 48.41 1.23 -18.76
CA ALA A 19 46.97 1.36 -18.89
C ALA A 19 46.22 0.34 -18.01
N SER A 20 46.63 -0.93 -18.01
CA SER A 20 45.97 -1.99 -17.21
C SER A 20 46.07 -1.71 -15.70
N LEU A 21 47.22 -1.23 -15.22
CA LEU A 21 47.42 -0.81 -13.83
C LEU A 21 46.52 0.36 -13.46
N PHE A 22 46.42 1.38 -14.32
CA PHE A 22 45.53 2.53 -14.11
C PHE A 22 44.05 2.13 -14.04
N TYR A 23 43.59 1.27 -14.95
CA TYR A 23 42.22 0.74 -14.90
C TYR A 23 41.96 -0.07 -13.62
N GLY A 24 42.91 -0.92 -13.21
CA GLY A 24 42.79 -1.70 -11.97
C GLY A 24 42.63 -0.81 -10.73
N ILE A 25 43.42 0.26 -10.64
CA ILE A 25 43.38 1.22 -9.53
C ILE A 25 42.07 2.03 -9.55
N MET A 26 41.68 2.57 -10.72
CA MET A 26 40.42 3.33 -10.87
C MET A 26 39.21 2.49 -10.48
N THR A 27 39.14 1.24 -10.92
CA THR A 27 37.97 0.37 -10.65
C THR A 27 37.83 0.08 -9.15
N ARG A 28 38.94 -0.16 -8.45
CA ARG A 28 38.96 -0.36 -6.99
C ARG A 28 38.55 0.91 -6.24
N PHE A 29 39.01 2.07 -6.70
CA PHE A 29 38.66 3.36 -6.10
C PHE A 29 37.17 3.67 -6.26
N LEU A 30 36.61 3.41 -7.45
CA LEU A 30 35.20 3.62 -7.75
C LEU A 30 34.31 2.69 -6.91
N PHE A 31 34.71 1.43 -6.76
CA PHE A 31 34.03 0.46 -5.88
C PHE A 31 34.05 0.90 -4.41
N LEU A 32 35.18 1.41 -3.92
CA LEU A 32 35.30 1.96 -2.56
C LEU A 32 34.38 3.17 -2.34
N ILE A 33 34.31 4.09 -3.31
CA ILE A 33 33.39 5.22 -3.26
C ILE A 33 31.94 4.73 -3.20
N THR A 34 31.56 3.75 -4.02
CA THR A 34 30.21 3.19 -4.00
C THR A 34 29.87 2.61 -2.62
N ILE A 35 30.76 1.81 -2.02
CA ILE A 35 30.54 1.27 -0.67
C ILE A 35 30.40 2.39 0.37
N LEU A 36 31.23 3.43 0.30
CA LEU A 36 31.15 4.56 1.24
C LEU A 36 29.84 5.34 1.10
N VAL A 37 29.33 5.52 -0.12
CA VAL A 37 28.03 6.16 -0.36
C VAL A 37 26.89 5.30 0.21
N PHE A 38 26.90 3.98 -0.02
CA PHE A 38 25.90 3.09 0.57
C PHE A 38 25.99 3.01 2.10
N ALA A 39 27.18 3.11 2.69
CA ALA A 39 27.37 3.09 4.14
C ALA A 39 26.90 4.39 4.84
N GLN A 40 26.83 5.51 4.11
CA GLN A 40 26.32 6.79 4.61
C GLN A 40 24.78 6.85 4.61
N CYS A 41 24.10 5.99 3.84
CA CYS A 41 22.63 5.90 3.79
C CYS A 41 22.03 5.12 4.97
N LYS A 42 22.47 5.37 6.22
CA LYS A 42 21.92 4.70 7.41
C LYS A 42 20.47 5.07 7.73
N ASP A 43 19.96 6.16 7.15
CA ASP A 43 18.62 6.69 7.42
C ASP A 43 17.60 6.43 6.29
N PHE A 44 17.94 5.65 5.26
CA PHE A 44 17.06 5.42 4.10
C PHE A 44 16.32 4.07 4.09
N ILE A 45 16.60 3.16 5.04
CA ILE A 45 15.88 1.89 5.19
C ILE A 45 15.14 1.93 6.52
N GLY A 46 13.88 2.35 6.46
CA GLY A 46 12.99 2.39 7.62
C GLY A 46 12.53 3.80 7.96
N ASN A 47 11.24 3.91 8.26
CA ASN A 47 10.52 5.11 8.65
C ASN A 47 11.38 6.10 9.46
N ARG A 48 11.51 7.36 9.00
CA ARG A 48 12.31 8.44 9.64
C ARG A 48 11.87 8.72 11.09
N HIS A 49 10.71 8.22 11.46
CA HIS A 49 10.15 8.30 12.80
C HIS A 49 10.61 7.11 13.66
N LYS A 50 11.30 7.41 14.76
CA LYS A 50 11.69 6.43 15.80
C LYS A 50 10.50 5.70 16.44
N VAL A 51 9.30 6.23 16.25
CA VAL A 51 8.03 5.73 16.79
C VAL A 51 7.01 5.78 15.67
N ALA A 52 6.16 4.77 15.55
CA ALA A 52 5.04 4.82 14.60
C ALA A 52 4.22 6.09 14.89
N VAL A 53 4.15 7.00 13.92
CA VAL A 53 3.35 8.21 14.05
C VAL A 53 1.92 7.77 14.26
N VAL A 54 1.33 8.17 15.39
CA VAL A 54 -0.08 7.88 15.67
C VAL A 54 -0.88 8.50 14.53
N PRO A 55 -1.66 7.71 13.78
CA PRO A 55 -2.38 8.20 12.63
C PRO A 55 -3.26 9.41 13.04
N ARG A 56 -3.10 10.56 12.38
CA ARG A 56 -3.87 11.77 12.69
C ARG A 56 -5.34 11.51 12.36
N GLN A 57 -6.16 11.29 13.38
CA GLN A 57 -7.58 11.09 13.21
C GLN A 57 -8.23 12.44 12.87
N VAL A 58 -8.39 12.73 11.58
CA VAL A 58 -9.15 13.90 11.13
C VAL A 58 -10.63 13.55 11.31
N SER A 59 -11.33 14.31 12.14
CA SER A 59 -12.78 14.22 12.26
C SER A 59 -13.38 14.52 10.88
N VAL A 60 -13.95 13.50 10.26
CA VAL A 60 -14.68 13.60 8.99
C VAL A 60 -15.72 14.70 9.16
N SER A 61 -15.73 15.67 8.25
CA SER A 61 -16.77 16.69 8.21
C SER A 61 -18.13 15.98 8.20
N SER A 62 -19.08 16.54 8.95
CA SER A 62 -20.31 15.93 9.46
C SER A 62 -21.35 15.43 8.41
N SER A 63 -20.95 15.09 7.19
CA SER A 63 -21.82 14.75 6.06
C SER A 63 -21.65 13.32 5.53
N LEU A 64 -20.88 12.45 6.17
CA LEU A 64 -20.80 11.04 5.75
C LEU A 64 -22.13 10.33 6.02
N SER A 65 -22.81 9.94 4.96
CA SER A 65 -23.99 9.07 5.00
C SER A 65 -23.66 7.72 4.37
N VAL A 66 -24.10 6.64 5.00
CA VAL A 66 -23.95 5.28 4.47
C VAL A 66 -25.29 4.58 4.53
N GLU A 67 -25.77 4.10 3.39
CA GLU A 67 -27.06 3.44 3.24
C GLU A 67 -26.90 2.03 2.67
N PRO A 68 -27.37 0.98 3.37
CA PRO A 68 -27.89 1.01 4.74
C PRO A 68 -26.78 1.27 5.78
N GLY A 69 -27.12 1.94 6.88
CA GLY A 69 -26.17 2.20 7.97
C GLY A 69 -25.81 0.98 8.83
N ARG A 70 -26.55 -0.11 8.70
CA ARG A 70 -26.34 -1.38 9.42
C ARG A 70 -27.02 -2.52 8.67
N TRP A 71 -26.50 -3.73 8.84
CA TRP A 71 -27.04 -4.95 8.22
C TRP A 71 -27.49 -5.95 9.27
N ARG A 72 -28.49 -6.78 8.97
CA ARG A 72 -28.85 -7.95 9.77
C ARG A 72 -28.48 -9.20 8.98
N LEU A 73 -27.83 -10.15 9.64
CA LEU A 73 -27.52 -11.43 9.00
C LEU A 73 -28.80 -12.12 8.51
N ASP A 74 -28.81 -12.50 7.24
CA ASP A 74 -29.82 -13.32 6.59
C ASP A 74 -29.11 -14.54 5.99
N PRO A 75 -29.52 -15.77 6.32
CA PRO A 75 -28.86 -16.99 5.83
C PRO A 75 -28.91 -17.13 4.30
N ASN A 76 -29.85 -16.47 3.61
CA ASN A 76 -29.99 -16.54 2.16
C ASN A 76 -29.21 -15.45 1.43
N GLN A 77 -28.74 -14.42 2.13
CA GLN A 77 -28.11 -13.26 1.52
C GLN A 77 -26.59 -13.32 1.65
N GLN A 78 -25.92 -13.43 0.51
CA GLN A 78 -24.46 -13.52 0.43
C GLN A 78 -23.78 -12.19 0.08
N LYS A 79 -24.54 -11.16 -0.29
CA LYS A 79 -24.00 -9.86 -0.73
C LYS A 79 -24.75 -8.70 -0.10
N ILE A 80 -24.02 -7.65 0.26
CA ILE A 80 -24.56 -6.40 0.78
C ILE A 80 -24.10 -5.29 -0.15
N GLU A 81 -25.04 -4.51 -0.67
CA GLU A 81 -24.73 -3.28 -1.39
C GLU A 81 -24.82 -2.09 -0.42
N LEU A 82 -23.77 -1.27 -0.39
CA LEU A 82 -23.72 -0.03 0.37
C LEU A 82 -23.60 1.14 -0.59
N ILE A 83 -24.31 2.21 -0.30
CA ILE A 83 -24.16 3.52 -0.94
C ILE A 83 -23.53 4.45 0.08
N VAL A 84 -22.35 4.96 -0.23
CA VAL A 84 -21.61 5.90 0.60
C VAL A 84 -21.68 7.27 -0.05
N ASN A 85 -22.27 8.23 0.66
CA ASN A 85 -22.36 9.61 0.24
C ASN A 85 -21.46 10.47 1.15
N CYS A 86 -20.43 11.05 0.57
CA CYS A 86 -19.53 11.98 1.25
C CYS A 86 -18.76 12.78 0.19
N LYS A 87 -18.47 14.04 0.48
CA LYS A 87 -17.78 14.93 -0.45
C LYS A 87 -16.46 14.32 -0.94
N GLY A 88 -16.33 14.12 -2.25
CA GLY A 88 -15.16 13.57 -2.93
C GLY A 88 -14.89 12.09 -2.70
N VAL A 89 -15.83 11.33 -2.14
CA VAL A 89 -15.60 9.91 -1.77
C VAL A 89 -15.29 9.02 -2.97
N ALA A 90 -15.76 9.36 -4.18
CA ALA A 90 -15.45 8.60 -5.39
C ALA A 90 -13.96 8.64 -5.74
N SER A 91 -13.21 9.65 -5.28
CA SER A 91 -11.76 9.72 -5.46
C SER A 91 -10.99 8.79 -4.51
N CYS A 92 -11.63 8.31 -3.44
CA CYS A 92 -10.98 7.46 -2.45
C CYS A 92 -10.73 6.04 -2.96
N THR A 93 -9.67 5.43 -2.45
CA THR A 93 -9.48 3.98 -2.42
C THR A 93 -10.14 3.43 -1.17
N VAL A 94 -10.92 2.36 -1.31
CA VAL A 94 -11.62 1.73 -0.20
C VAL A 94 -10.99 0.38 0.12
N SER A 95 -10.79 0.14 1.40
CA SER A 95 -10.32 -1.13 1.94
C SER A 95 -11.13 -1.53 3.16
N LEU A 96 -11.16 -2.82 3.46
CA LEU A 96 -11.75 -3.32 4.68
C LEU A 96 -10.68 -3.47 5.76
N GLY A 97 -11.02 -3.04 6.97
CA GLY A 97 -10.31 -3.42 8.17
C GLY A 97 -10.54 -4.90 8.53
N PRO A 98 -9.98 -5.35 9.67
CA PRO A 98 -10.16 -6.73 10.14
C PRO A 98 -11.65 -7.08 10.31
N ALA A 99 -12.11 -8.08 9.56
CA ALA A 99 -13.47 -8.62 9.65
C ALA A 99 -13.49 -10.11 9.28
N GLN A 100 -14.27 -10.90 10.01
CA GLN A 100 -14.37 -12.34 9.80
C GLN A 100 -15.49 -12.67 8.83
N GLY A 101 -15.16 -13.31 7.70
CA GLY A 101 -16.15 -13.76 6.70
C GLY A 101 -16.78 -12.62 5.89
N VAL A 102 -16.20 -11.41 5.91
CA VAL A 102 -16.65 -10.27 5.10
C VAL A 102 -15.52 -9.88 4.14
N ARG A 103 -15.83 -9.72 2.86
CA ARG A 103 -14.87 -9.33 1.83
C ARG A 103 -15.44 -8.20 0.98
N LEU A 104 -14.59 -7.26 0.59
CA LEU A 104 -14.93 -6.23 -0.40
C LEU A 104 -14.82 -6.87 -1.78
N GLU A 105 -15.95 -7.03 -2.44
CA GLU A 105 -16.04 -7.66 -3.75
C GLU A 105 -15.90 -6.64 -4.86
N GLU A 106 -16.62 -5.52 -4.75
CA GLU A 106 -16.66 -4.50 -5.79
C GLU A 106 -16.69 -3.09 -5.17
N VAL A 107 -16.03 -2.17 -5.88
CA VAL A 107 -16.06 -0.73 -5.60
C VAL A 107 -16.44 -0.05 -6.92
N ASN A 108 -17.66 0.45 -6.99
CA ASN A 108 -18.21 1.08 -8.19
C ASN A 108 -18.33 2.59 -7.96
N LYS A 109 -17.54 3.35 -8.71
CA LYS A 109 -17.51 4.82 -8.67
C LYS A 109 -18.64 5.35 -9.55
N SER A 110 -19.55 6.10 -8.94
CA SER A 110 -20.60 6.79 -9.68
C SER A 110 -20.01 7.93 -10.52
N ASP A 111 -20.81 8.43 -11.47
CA ASP A 111 -20.51 9.70 -12.17
C ASP A 111 -20.56 10.90 -11.20
N ASP A 112 -21.26 10.76 -10.07
CA ASP A 112 -21.26 11.73 -8.97
C ASP A 112 -20.00 11.55 -8.10
N PRO A 113 -19.12 12.57 -8.00
CA PRO A 113 -17.89 12.49 -7.20
C PRO A 113 -18.13 12.29 -5.70
N ASP A 114 -19.35 12.58 -5.22
CA ASP A 114 -19.73 12.50 -3.82
C ASP A 114 -20.45 11.18 -3.48
N CYS A 115 -20.56 10.26 -4.44
CA CYS A 115 -21.23 8.97 -4.29
C CYS A 115 -20.33 7.78 -4.67
N LEU A 116 -20.32 6.75 -3.82
CA LEU A 116 -19.59 5.50 -4.04
C LEU A 116 -20.45 4.30 -3.67
N LYS A 117 -20.57 3.34 -4.59
CA LYS A 117 -21.28 2.07 -4.35
C LYS A 117 -20.26 0.97 -4.01
N LEU A 118 -20.47 0.28 -2.90
CA LEU A 118 -19.64 -0.83 -2.44
C LEU A 118 -20.46 -2.12 -2.41
N THR A 119 -19.86 -3.22 -2.86
CA THR A 119 -20.45 -4.55 -2.71
C THR A 119 -19.59 -5.37 -1.75
N LEU A 120 -20.17 -5.74 -0.61
CA LEU A 120 -19.55 -6.63 0.37
C LEU A 120 -20.09 -8.05 0.18
N ALA A 121 -19.20 -9.01 -0.01
CA ALA A 121 -19.54 -10.43 0.01
C ALA A 121 -19.42 -10.99 1.42
N LEU A 122 -20.43 -11.75 1.84
CA LEU A 122 -20.47 -12.53 3.07
C LEU A 122 -20.09 -13.97 2.72
N GLN A 123 -18.94 -14.42 3.21
CA GLN A 123 -18.39 -15.74 2.91
C GLN A 123 -18.28 -16.59 4.18
N GLY A 124 -18.80 -17.83 4.10
CA GLY A 124 -18.76 -18.78 5.21
C GLY A 124 -19.65 -18.37 6.38
N HIS A 125 -19.21 -18.68 7.60
CA HIS A 125 -19.94 -18.37 8.81
C HIS A 125 -19.62 -16.94 9.28
N VAL A 126 -20.46 -15.98 8.90
CA VAL A 126 -20.33 -14.58 9.34
C VAL A 126 -20.98 -14.42 10.72
N ILE A 127 -20.24 -13.81 11.63
CA ILE A 127 -20.71 -13.46 12.97
C ILE A 127 -21.11 -11.98 13.05
N PRO A 128 -22.02 -11.61 13.98
CA PRO A 128 -22.27 -10.19 14.29
C PRO A 128 -20.98 -9.49 14.72
N GLN A 129 -20.64 -8.39 14.05
CA GLN A 129 -19.39 -7.67 14.25
C GLN A 129 -19.46 -6.24 13.71
N HIS A 130 -18.43 -5.45 14.03
CA HIS A 130 -18.16 -4.16 13.40
C HIS A 130 -17.15 -4.39 12.28
N VAL A 131 -17.45 -3.86 11.10
CA VAL A 131 -16.63 -3.98 9.89
C VAL A 131 -16.11 -2.58 9.55
N PRO A 132 -14.82 -2.28 9.83
CA PRO A 132 -14.27 -0.97 9.51
C PRO A 132 -14.14 -0.81 7.99
N LEU A 133 -14.84 0.18 7.42
CA LEU A 133 -14.62 0.65 6.06
C LEU A 133 -13.57 1.76 6.12
N ILE A 134 -12.42 1.56 5.47
CA ILE A 134 -11.31 2.51 5.46
C ILE A 134 -11.25 3.16 4.09
N PHE A 135 -11.37 4.48 4.06
CA PHE A 135 -11.31 5.31 2.87
C PHE A 135 -10.00 6.09 2.90
N SER A 136 -9.25 6.08 1.80
CA SER A 136 -7.98 6.80 1.67
C SER A 136 -7.92 7.55 0.34
N ASN A 137 -7.50 8.81 0.36
CA ASN A 137 -7.25 9.62 -0.83
C ASN A 137 -5.74 9.87 -1.08
N GLY A 138 -4.88 9.04 -0.49
CA GLY A 138 -3.42 9.20 -0.51
C GLY A 138 -2.86 9.85 0.75
N GLU A 139 -3.20 11.12 1.00
CA GLU A 139 -2.68 11.88 2.14
C GLU A 139 -3.58 11.78 3.39
N ASP A 140 -4.89 11.76 3.19
CA ASP A 140 -5.88 11.60 4.25
C ASP A 140 -6.48 10.20 4.23
N TYR A 141 -6.95 9.78 5.40
CA TYR A 141 -7.78 8.60 5.53
C TYR A 141 -8.84 8.85 6.60
N PHE A 142 -9.98 8.18 6.42
CA PHE A 142 -11.02 8.11 7.42
C PHE A 142 -11.63 6.72 7.46
N SER A 143 -12.25 6.38 8.58
CA SER A 143 -12.88 5.09 8.80
C SER A 143 -14.33 5.23 9.23
N TRP A 144 -15.16 4.27 8.82
CA TRP A 144 -16.53 4.15 9.27
C TRP A 144 -16.86 2.72 9.68
N ASP A 145 -17.45 2.54 10.86
CA ASP A 145 -17.74 1.22 11.42
C ASP A 145 -19.11 0.71 10.99
N PHE A 146 -19.14 -0.13 9.94
CA PHE A 146 -20.36 -0.79 9.50
C PHE A 146 -20.76 -1.89 10.47
N ARG A 147 -22.04 -1.93 10.90
CA ARG A 147 -22.50 -2.92 11.88
C ARG A 147 -23.24 -4.07 11.21
N ILE A 148 -22.77 -5.29 11.43
CA ILE A 148 -23.49 -6.53 11.13
C ILE A 148 -24.13 -7.02 12.44
N LEU A 149 -25.45 -7.09 12.45
CA LEU A 149 -26.29 -7.47 13.58
C LEU A 149 -26.70 -8.95 13.49
N PRO A 150 -27.04 -9.60 14.63
CA PRO A 150 -27.58 -10.95 14.62
C PRO A 150 -28.89 -11.06 13.84
N ASP A 151 -29.16 -12.26 13.33
CA ASP A 151 -30.45 -12.62 12.76
C ASP A 151 -31.56 -12.46 13.81
N ARG A 152 -32.72 -11.92 13.40
CA ARG A 152 -33.92 -11.75 14.24
C ARG A 152 -34.36 -13.04 14.90
N THR A 153 -34.19 -14.18 14.23
CA THR A 153 -34.64 -15.48 14.73
C THR A 153 -33.86 -15.95 15.96
N GLN A 154 -32.61 -15.51 16.13
CA GLN A 154 -31.77 -15.88 17.27
C GLN A 154 -32.11 -15.10 18.55
N THR A 155 -32.68 -13.90 18.42
CA THR A 155 -32.98 -13.04 19.58
C THR A 155 -34.06 -13.64 20.48
N HIS A 156 -34.94 -14.51 19.97
CA HIS A 156 -36.09 -15.03 20.72
C HIS A 156 -35.83 -16.36 21.47
N ARG A 157 -34.68 -17.01 21.28
CA ARG A 157 -34.36 -18.32 21.89
C ARG A 157 -33.55 -18.24 23.19
N ARG A 158 -33.37 -17.05 23.76
CA ARG A 158 -32.64 -16.83 25.03
C ARG A 158 -33.55 -16.30 26.14
N HIS A 159 -34.64 -17.02 26.41
CA HIS A 159 -35.46 -16.87 27.62
C HIS A 159 -35.88 -18.24 28.12
#